data_AF-A0AA39MBN3-F1
#
_entry.id   AF-A0AA39MBN3-F1
#
_cell.length_a   1.000
_cell.length_b   1.000
_cell.length_c   1.000
_cell.angle_alpha   90.00
_cell.angle_beta   90.00
_cell.angle_gamma   90.00
#
_symmetry.space_group_name_H-M   'P 1'
#
loop_
_entity.id
_entity.type
_entity.pdbx_description
1 polymer ?
#
loop_
_entity_poly.entity_id
_entity_poly.type
_entity_poly.pdbx_seq_one_letter_code
_entity_poly.pdbx_strand_id
1 'polypeptide(L)'
;MDTIPYDFCHDVWSQINFGCRHDLARAGEFLQEPWRSATMNYIEKCRNISVRISKDDAGWFCTIVPQKAEKGPNSVEELLATDRRYLICHGVTIGGDLSCLHKKLPCSKEVIARKLIPLLNRHTRSWTSLHFHESLPTETAVECLKMFRNASEISFDRNSLLWGRKRSVPS
;
A
#
# COMPACT_ATOMS: atom_id res chain seq x y z
N MET A 1 21.10 12.85 29.65
CA MET A 1 19.76 12.21 29.66
C MET A 1 19.61 11.66 28.27
N ASP A 2 19.83 10.35 28.12
CA ASP A 2 19.97 9.70 26.81
C ASP A 2 18.58 9.44 26.24
N THR A 3 17.92 10.50 25.76
CA THR A 3 16.61 10.38 25.13
C THR A 3 16.80 9.84 23.71
N ILE A 4 16.21 8.68 23.45
CA ILE A 4 16.14 8.07 22.13
C ILE A 4 15.45 9.07 21.17
N PRO A 5 16.08 9.45 20.05
CA PRO A 5 15.46 10.34 19.08
C PRO A 5 14.16 9.75 18.51
N TYR A 6 13.13 10.58 18.33
CA TYR A 6 11.86 10.15 17.73
C TYR A 6 12.05 9.49 16.35
N ASP A 7 13.02 9.97 15.55
CA ASP A 7 13.31 9.38 14.25
C ASP A 7 13.74 7.91 14.35
N PHE A 8 14.55 7.56 15.36
CA PHE A 8 14.92 6.16 15.60
C PHE A 8 13.69 5.31 15.92
N CYS A 9 12.81 5.82 16.79
CA CYS A 9 11.58 5.12 17.12
C CYS A 9 10.69 4.92 15.89
N HIS A 10 10.57 5.93 15.02
CA HIS A 10 9.78 5.84 13.79
C HIS A 10 10.37 4.85 12.79
N ASP A 11 11.70 4.79 12.68
CA ASP A 11 12.38 3.80 11.84
C ASP A 11 12.08 2.39 12.32
N VAL A 12 12.14 2.15 13.64
CA VAL A 12 11.74 0.88 14.25
C VAL A 12 10.28 0.55 13.91
N TRP A 13 9.34 1.48 14.13
CA TRP A 13 7.91 1.23 13.84
C TRP A 13 7.63 0.98 12.35
N SER A 14 8.36 1.62 11.45
CA SER A 14 8.22 1.42 10.00
C SER A 14 8.58 0.00 9.57
N GLN A 15 9.53 -0.63 10.28
CA GLN A 15 10.00 -1.98 10.01
C GLN A 15 9.17 -3.06 10.70
N ILE A 16 8.49 -2.74 11.81
CA ILE A 16 7.66 -3.73 12.50
C ILE A 16 6.40 -4.01 11.70
N ASN A 17 6.20 -5.29 11.42
CA ASN A 17 5.10 -5.81 10.63
C ASN A 17 3.80 -5.94 11.44
N PHE A 18 3.21 -4.82 11.84
CA PHE A 18 1.84 -4.80 12.37
C PHE A 18 0.83 -4.98 11.24
N GLY A 19 -0.18 -5.83 11.48
CA GLY A 19 -1.25 -6.11 10.53
C GLY A 19 -2.19 -4.92 10.31
N CYS A 20 -2.38 -4.08 11.34
CA CYS A 20 -3.12 -2.85 11.19
C CYS A 20 -2.70 -1.76 12.20
N ARG A 21 -3.16 -0.53 11.95
CA ARG A 21 -2.94 0.63 12.85
C ARG A 21 -3.51 0.40 14.25
N HIS A 22 -4.57 -0.41 14.38
CA HIS A 22 -5.16 -0.72 15.68
C HIS A 22 -4.23 -1.56 16.56
N ASP A 23 -3.55 -2.56 15.98
CA ASP A 23 -2.58 -3.39 16.71
C ASP A 23 -1.41 -2.55 17.20
N LEU A 24 -0.94 -1.61 16.37
CA LEU A 24 0.12 -0.68 16.74
C LEU A 24 -0.30 0.28 17.86
N ALA A 25 -1.53 0.81 17.81
CA ALA A 25 -2.07 1.65 18.88
C ALA A 25 -2.16 0.90 20.19
N ARG A 26 -2.70 -0.32 20.15
CA ARG A 26 -2.79 -1.20 21.31
C ARG A 26 -1.41 -1.54 21.87
N ALA A 27 -0.43 -1.83 21.03
CA ALA A 27 0.95 -2.05 21.46
C ALA A 27 1.52 -0.81 22.16
N GLY A 28 1.27 0.39 21.60
CA GLY A 28 1.72 1.66 22.16
C GLY A 28 1.19 1.95 23.58
N GLU A 29 -0.01 1.47 23.92
CA GLU A 29 -0.60 1.65 25.26
C GLU A 29 0.17 0.92 26.37
N PHE A 30 0.88 -0.17 26.04
CA PHE A 30 1.66 -0.96 27.00
C PHE A 30 3.11 -0.48 27.13
N LEU A 31 3.54 0.49 26.32
CA LEU A 31 4.91 0.99 26.35
C LEU A 31 5.07 2.09 27.41
N GLN A 32 6.27 2.18 27.97
CA GLN A 32 6.67 3.30 28.82
C GLN A 32 7.12 4.49 27.96
N GLU A 33 7.20 5.67 28.57
CA GLU A 33 7.86 6.82 27.92
C GLU A 33 9.35 6.52 27.71
N PRO A 34 9.98 7.01 26.61
CA PRO A 34 9.42 7.87 25.55
C PRO A 34 8.72 7.10 24.40
N TRP A 35 8.74 5.76 24.44
CA TRP A 35 8.25 4.91 23.36
C TRP A 35 6.76 5.06 23.11
N ARG A 36 5.96 5.22 24.17
CA ARG A 36 4.52 5.46 24.05
C ARG A 36 4.25 6.72 23.23
N SER A 37 4.82 7.87 23.61
CA SER A 37 4.68 9.13 22.86
C SER A 37 5.14 8.99 21.41
N ALA A 38 6.26 8.31 21.17
CA ALA A 38 6.78 8.10 19.82
C ALA A 38 5.84 7.25 18.96
N THR A 39 5.24 6.22 19.55
CA THR A 39 4.29 5.33 18.88
C THR A 39 3.03 6.10 18.48
N MET A 40 2.48 6.89 19.40
CA MET A 40 1.28 7.70 19.12
C MET A 40 1.57 8.74 18.02
N ASN A 41 2.72 9.41 18.07
CA ASN A 41 3.12 10.35 17.02
C ASN A 41 3.29 9.67 15.65
N TYR A 42 3.90 8.48 15.62
CA TYR A 42 4.05 7.70 14.40
C TYR A 42 2.68 7.28 13.83
N ILE A 43 1.75 6.82 14.68
CA ILE A 43 0.38 6.43 14.30
C ILE A 43 -0.39 7.60 13.68
N GLU A 44 -0.23 8.82 14.20
CA GLU A 44 -0.88 10.03 13.68
C GLU A 44 -0.38 10.40 12.28
N LYS A 45 0.91 10.17 12.01
CA LYS A 45 1.53 10.43 10.71
C LYS A 45 1.24 9.34 9.69
N CYS A 46 0.99 8.11 10.14
CA CYS A 46 0.77 6.96 9.26
C CYS A 46 -0.45 7.11 8.35
N ARG A 47 -0.23 6.90 7.05
CA ARG A 47 -1.24 6.83 5.99
C ARG A 47 -1.42 5.38 5.56
N ASN A 48 -2.60 4.83 5.84
CA ASN A 48 -3.01 3.52 5.35
C ASN A 48 -3.72 3.67 4.02
N ILE A 49 -3.14 3.11 2.97
CA ILE A 49 -3.67 3.21 1.62
C ILE A 49 -3.81 1.83 0.97
N SER A 50 -4.73 1.74 0.02
CA SER A 50 -4.73 0.72 -1.02
C SER A 50 -4.56 1.42 -2.37
N VAL A 51 -3.83 0.81 -3.28
CA VAL A 51 -3.60 1.37 -4.61
C VAL A 51 -4.28 0.51 -5.66
N ARG A 52 -5.05 1.14 -6.53
CA ARG A 52 -5.57 0.50 -7.74
C ARG A 52 -4.79 1.01 -8.95
N ILE A 53 -4.39 0.11 -9.84
CA ILE A 53 -3.71 0.43 -11.10
C ILE A 53 -4.58 -0.13 -12.22
N SER A 54 -4.99 0.74 -13.14
CA SER A 54 -5.91 0.39 -14.23
C SER A 54 -5.50 1.10 -15.53
N LYS A 55 -6.11 0.65 -16.63
CA LYS A 55 -5.92 1.19 -17.97
C LYS A 55 -7.29 1.32 -18.64
N ASP A 56 -7.57 2.48 -19.22
CA ASP A 56 -8.73 2.75 -20.06
C ASP A 56 -8.28 3.37 -21.39
N ASP A 57 -9.24 3.88 -22.18
CA ASP A 57 -8.99 4.48 -23.49
C ASP A 57 -8.11 5.73 -23.42
N ALA A 58 -8.10 6.43 -22.27
CA ALA A 58 -7.22 7.59 -22.04
C ALA A 58 -5.80 7.19 -21.59
N GLY A 59 -5.59 5.89 -21.31
CA GLY A 59 -4.30 5.33 -20.93
C GLY A 59 -4.29 4.80 -19.50
N TRP A 60 -3.12 4.89 -18.87
CA TRP A 60 -2.93 4.36 -17.53
C TRP A 60 -3.35 5.37 -16.46
N PHE A 61 -3.90 4.84 -15.37
CA PHE A 61 -4.20 5.63 -14.19
C PHE A 61 -4.04 4.80 -12.93
N CYS A 62 -3.86 5.48 -11.81
CA CYS A 62 -4.00 4.85 -10.51
C CYS A 62 -5.07 5.55 -9.67
N THR A 63 -5.57 4.83 -8.69
CA THR A 63 -6.47 5.38 -7.67
C THR A 63 -5.94 5.00 -6.31
N ILE A 64 -5.91 5.98 -5.40
CA ILE A 64 -5.43 5.79 -4.04
C ILE A 64 -6.64 5.81 -3.12
N VAL A 65 -6.86 4.70 -2.43
CA VAL A 65 -7.99 4.52 -1.52
C VAL A 65 -7.47 4.60 -0.09
N PRO A 66 -7.70 5.70 0.63
CA PRO A 66 -7.37 5.78 2.05
C PRO A 66 -8.32 4.86 2.83
N GLN A 67 -7.82 4.13 3.84
CA GLN A 67 -8.66 3.26 4.68
C GLN A 67 -9.58 4.02 5.66
N LYS A 68 -9.35 5.32 5.86
CA LYS A 68 -10.16 6.21 6.71
C LYS A 68 -10.63 7.40 5.89
N ALA A 69 -11.46 8.26 6.49
CA ALA A 69 -11.84 9.57 5.94
C ALA A 69 -10.67 10.58 5.85
N GLU A 70 -9.44 10.09 5.74
CA GLU A 70 -8.25 10.88 5.48
C GLU A 70 -8.26 11.33 4.02
N LYS A 71 -7.84 12.56 3.75
CA LYS A 71 -7.66 13.02 2.37
C LYS A 71 -6.52 12.21 1.75
N GLY A 72 -6.81 11.49 0.68
CA GLY A 72 -5.80 10.83 -0.13
C GLY A 72 -4.96 11.85 -0.91
N PRO A 73 -3.83 11.42 -1.49
CA PRO A 73 -3.00 12.28 -2.35
C PRO A 73 -3.81 12.75 -3.56
N ASN A 74 -3.59 14.00 -3.98
CA ASN A 74 -4.25 14.60 -5.12
C ASN A 74 -3.57 14.26 -6.45
N SER A 75 -2.34 13.75 -6.41
CA SER A 75 -1.57 13.29 -7.57
C SER A 75 -0.64 12.12 -7.19
N VAL A 76 -0.07 11.49 -8.22
CA VAL A 76 0.94 10.43 -8.02
C VAL A 76 2.21 11.03 -7.43
N GLU A 77 2.57 12.25 -7.82
CA GLU A 77 3.75 12.97 -7.32
C GLU A 77 3.63 13.24 -5.82
N GLU A 78 2.44 13.61 -5.33
CA GLU A 78 2.19 13.80 -3.89
C GLU A 78 2.34 12.48 -3.12
N LEU A 79 1.86 11.36 -3.68
CA LEU A 79 2.10 10.04 -3.11
C LEU A 79 3.60 9.71 -3.06
N LEU A 80 4.32 9.96 -4.16
CA LEU A 80 5.75 9.68 -4.27
C LEU A 80 6.61 10.58 -3.36
N ALA A 81 6.13 11.78 -3.03
CA ALA A 81 6.77 12.73 -2.13
C ALA A 81 6.48 12.44 -0.64
N THR A 82 5.52 11.57 -0.33
CA THR A 82 5.18 11.22 1.05
C THR A 82 6.37 10.53 1.71
N ASP A 83 6.67 10.91 2.97
CA ASP A 83 7.71 10.25 3.74
C ASP A 83 7.34 8.77 3.94
N ARG A 84 8.18 7.93 3.34
CA ARG A 84 8.04 6.49 3.21
C ARG A 84 7.87 5.79 4.56
N ARG A 85 8.44 6.36 5.64
CA ARG A 85 8.33 5.78 6.99
C ARG A 85 6.88 5.71 7.46
N TYR A 86 6.02 6.59 6.96
CA TYR A 86 4.63 6.68 7.38
C TYR A 86 3.65 6.16 6.32
N LEU A 87 4.13 5.51 5.25
CA LEU A 87 3.27 4.95 4.22
C LEU A 87 3.06 3.45 4.45
N ILE A 88 1.80 3.03 4.59
CA ILE A 88 1.42 1.64 4.78
C ILE A 88 0.47 1.22 3.65
N CYS A 89 0.93 0.30 2.80
CA CYS A 89 0.15 -0.23 1.69
C CYS A 89 -0.56 -1.54 2.07
N HIS A 90 -1.89 -1.51 2.12
CA HIS A 90 -2.71 -2.67 2.50
C HIS A 90 -3.02 -3.60 1.35
N GLY A 91 -3.14 -3.06 0.15
CA GLY A 91 -3.44 -3.87 -1.00
C GLY A 91 -3.19 -3.11 -2.29
N VAL A 92 -2.86 -3.88 -3.30
CA VAL A 92 -2.76 -3.44 -4.67
C VAL A 92 -3.82 -4.17 -5.47
N THR A 93 -4.67 -3.43 -6.19
CA THR A 93 -5.64 -4.01 -7.13
C THR A 93 -5.28 -3.62 -8.54
N ILE A 94 -5.26 -4.58 -9.46
CA ILE A 94 -5.06 -4.35 -10.88
C ILE A 94 -6.41 -4.46 -11.59
N GLY A 95 -6.77 -3.41 -12.32
CA GLY A 95 -8.04 -3.35 -13.03
C GLY A 95 -9.23 -2.97 -12.17
N GLY A 96 -10.40 -3.05 -12.80
CA GLY A 96 -11.65 -2.57 -12.26
C GLY A 96 -11.71 -1.05 -12.26
N ASP A 97 -12.90 -0.51 -12.42
CA ASP A 97 -13.13 0.89 -12.10
C ASP A 97 -13.57 0.98 -10.64
N LEU A 98 -13.00 1.92 -9.89
CA LEU A 98 -13.61 2.27 -8.60
C LEU A 98 -14.84 3.14 -8.90
N SER A 99 -15.80 3.13 -7.98
CA SER A 99 -16.94 4.04 -8.06
C SER A 99 -16.47 5.49 -8.26
N CYS A 100 -17.36 6.35 -8.76
CA CYS A 100 -17.14 7.78 -8.95
C CYS A 100 -16.66 8.56 -7.71
N LEU A 101 -16.60 7.91 -6.54
CA LEU A 101 -16.17 8.47 -5.27
C LEU A 101 -14.65 8.61 -5.15
N HIS A 102 -13.87 7.90 -5.97
CA HIS A 102 -12.42 7.97 -5.92
C HIS A 102 -11.81 8.63 -7.16
N LYS A 103 -10.86 9.53 -6.93
CA LYS A 103 -10.19 10.28 -7.98
C LYS A 103 -9.29 9.35 -8.81
N LYS A 104 -9.48 9.33 -10.13
CA LYS A 104 -8.51 8.77 -11.07
C LYS A 104 -7.32 9.73 -11.17
N LEU A 105 -6.12 9.21 -10.97
CA LEU A 105 -4.86 9.94 -11.11
C LEU A 105 -4.19 9.46 -12.40
N PRO A 106 -4.29 10.23 -13.50
CA PRO A 106 -3.61 9.89 -14.74
C PRO A 106 -2.11 9.75 -14.49
N CYS A 107 -1.51 8.69 -15.03
CA CYS A 107 -0.06 8.50 -14.96
C CYS A 107 0.44 7.68 -16.15
N SER A 108 1.70 7.84 -16.51
CA SER A 108 2.27 7.01 -17.56
C SER A 108 2.58 5.61 -17.06
N LYS A 109 2.62 4.65 -17.98
CA LYS A 109 3.11 3.29 -17.71
C LYS A 109 4.51 3.30 -17.08
N GLU A 110 5.38 4.20 -17.52
CA GLU A 110 6.74 4.34 -17.02
C GLU A 110 6.76 4.84 -15.57
N VAL A 111 5.86 5.76 -15.21
CA VAL A 111 5.70 6.20 -13.81
C VAL A 111 5.23 5.04 -12.94
N ILE A 112 4.28 4.23 -13.41
CA ILE A 112 3.83 3.04 -12.70
C ILE A 112 4.98 2.06 -12.49
N ALA A 113 5.65 1.67 -13.58
CA ALA A 113 6.69 0.64 -13.55
C ALA A 113 7.96 1.06 -12.79
N ARG A 114 8.39 2.32 -12.93
CA ARG A 114 9.69 2.79 -12.40
C ARG A 114 9.61 3.51 -11.07
N LYS A 115 8.43 4.00 -10.68
CA LYS A 115 8.27 4.78 -9.43
C LYS A 115 7.24 4.17 -8.50
N LEU A 116 6.01 3.98 -8.98
CA LEU A 116 4.90 3.54 -8.13
C LEU A 116 5.08 2.10 -7.64
N ILE A 117 5.29 1.14 -8.54
CA ILE A 117 5.46 -0.28 -8.16
C ILE A 117 6.67 -0.46 -7.23
N PRO A 118 7.85 0.12 -7.49
CA PRO A 118 8.97 0.06 -6.54
C PRO A 118 8.63 0.63 -5.15
N LEU A 119 7.88 1.74 -5.09
CA LEU A 119 7.40 2.28 -3.83
C LEU A 119 6.49 1.25 -3.13
N LEU A 120 5.50 0.70 -3.84
CA LEU A 120 4.56 -0.27 -3.28
C LEU A 120 5.29 -1.53 -2.80
N ASN A 121 6.21 -2.09 -3.57
CA ASN A 121 7.03 -3.26 -3.21
C ASN A 121 7.89 -3.01 -1.96
N ARG A 122 8.44 -1.81 -1.78
CA ARG A 122 9.18 -1.47 -0.55
C ARG A 122 8.28 -1.43 0.68
N HIS A 123 7.00 -1.13 0.50
CA HIS A 123 6.01 -1.00 1.56
C HIS A 123 5.04 -2.18 1.64
N THR A 124 5.24 -3.22 0.82
CA THR A 124 4.48 -4.46 0.94
C THR A 124 4.95 -5.22 2.16
N ARG A 125 3.99 -5.56 3.02
CA ARG A 125 4.15 -6.40 4.19
C ARG A 125 3.64 -7.80 3.88
N SER A 126 3.88 -8.76 4.78
CA SER A 126 3.45 -10.16 4.56
C SER A 126 1.93 -10.32 4.36
N TRP A 127 1.15 -9.34 4.80
CA TRP A 127 -0.30 -9.29 4.69
C TRP A 127 -0.79 -8.36 3.57
N THR A 128 0.10 -7.66 2.86
CA THR A 128 -0.28 -6.86 1.69
C THR A 128 -0.71 -7.78 0.57
N SER A 129 -1.91 -7.57 0.04
CA SER A 129 -2.45 -8.40 -1.03
C SER A 129 -2.30 -7.77 -2.42
N LEU A 130 -2.08 -8.61 -3.43
CA LEU A 130 -2.17 -8.22 -4.84
C LEU A 130 -3.39 -8.91 -5.45
N HIS A 131 -4.34 -8.12 -5.94
CA HIS A 131 -5.59 -8.61 -6.53
C HIS A 131 -5.69 -8.21 -7.99
N PHE A 132 -6.27 -9.08 -8.81
CA PHE A 132 -6.66 -8.79 -10.18
C PHE A 132 -8.18 -8.76 -10.25
N HIS A 133 -8.73 -7.69 -10.79
CA HIS A 133 -10.17 -7.58 -10.99
C HIS A 133 -10.64 -8.62 -12.01
N GLU A 134 -11.83 -9.20 -11.80
CA GLU A 134 -12.34 -10.28 -12.63
C GLU A 134 -12.56 -9.89 -14.10
N SER A 135 -12.93 -8.63 -14.34
CA SER A 135 -13.14 -8.08 -15.69
C SER A 135 -11.85 -7.57 -16.35
N LEU A 136 -10.68 -7.75 -15.74
CA LEU A 136 -9.42 -7.27 -16.27
C LEU A 136 -9.03 -8.07 -17.54
N PRO A 137 -8.77 -7.41 -18.68
CA PRO A 137 -8.27 -8.08 -19.87
C PRO A 137 -6.95 -8.81 -19.57
N THR A 138 -6.81 -10.04 -20.08
CA THR A 138 -5.63 -10.89 -19.84
C THR A 138 -4.33 -10.20 -20.24
N GLU A 139 -4.31 -9.45 -21.34
CA GLU A 139 -3.14 -8.72 -21.82
C GLU A 139 -2.67 -7.68 -20.80
N THR A 140 -3.59 -6.88 -20.25
CA THR A 140 -3.30 -5.90 -19.21
C THR A 140 -2.82 -6.57 -17.93
N ALA A 141 -3.41 -7.72 -17.55
CA ALA A 141 -2.96 -8.49 -16.39
C ALA A 141 -1.50 -8.97 -16.56
N VAL A 142 -1.17 -9.54 -17.72
CA VAL A 142 0.18 -10.01 -18.06
C VAL A 142 1.16 -8.84 -18.10
N GLU A 143 0.75 -7.69 -18.64
CA GLU A 143 1.57 -6.49 -18.68
C GLU A 143 1.90 -5.98 -17.27
N CYS A 144 0.91 -5.89 -16.38
CA CYS A 144 1.12 -5.54 -14.97
C CYS A 144 2.04 -6.54 -14.26
N LEU A 145 1.81 -7.85 -14.43
CA LEU A 145 2.68 -8.88 -13.84
C LEU A 145 4.14 -8.72 -14.28
N LYS A 146 4.38 -8.38 -15.56
CA LYS A 146 5.73 -8.07 -16.04
C LYS A 146 6.32 -6.83 -15.36
N MET A 147 5.52 -5.77 -15.15
CA MET A 147 6.00 -4.58 -14.42
C MET A 147 6.37 -4.93 -12.97
N PHE A 148 5.53 -5.67 -12.25
CA PHE A 148 5.80 -6.10 -10.88
C PHE A 148 7.06 -6.97 -10.79
N ARG A 149 7.21 -7.93 -11.72
CA ARG A 149 8.38 -8.82 -11.80
C ARG A 149 9.67 -8.05 -12.10
N ASN A 150 9.62 -7.04 -12.95
CA ASN A 150 10.80 -6.26 -13.32
C ASN A 150 11.18 -5.24 -12.25
N ALA A 151 10.22 -4.81 -11.43
CA ALA A 151 10.43 -3.91 -10.31
C ALA A 151 10.80 -4.62 -9.00
N SER A 152 10.69 -5.95 -8.96
CA SER A 152 11.07 -6.78 -7.82
C SER A 152 12.54 -7.21 -7.90
N GLU A 153 13.39 -6.60 -7.08
CA GLU A 153 14.51 -7.32 -6.44
C GLU A 153 14.04 -8.16 -5.23
N ILE A 154 12.75 -8.07 -4.85
CA ILE A 154 12.16 -8.72 -3.68
C ILE A 154 11.02 -9.65 -4.10
N SER A 155 11.13 -10.93 -3.74
CA SER A 155 10.11 -11.94 -3.99
C SER A 155 8.81 -11.63 -3.23
N PHE A 156 7.70 -11.44 -3.94
CA PHE A 156 6.40 -11.75 -3.35
C PHE A 156 6.44 -13.22 -2.91
N ASP A 157 6.09 -13.50 -1.66
CA ASP A 157 5.95 -14.88 -1.19
C ASP A 157 4.98 -15.59 -2.16
N ARG A 158 5.44 -16.66 -2.81
CA ARG A 158 4.65 -17.38 -3.83
C ARG A 158 3.31 -17.86 -3.28
N ASN A 159 3.16 -17.94 -1.96
CA ASN A 159 1.93 -18.32 -1.29
C ASN A 159 0.84 -17.23 -1.30
N SER A 160 1.18 -15.94 -1.48
CA SER A 160 0.17 -14.87 -1.64
C SER A 160 -0.39 -14.76 -3.06
N LEU A 161 0.16 -15.53 -4.01
CA LEU A 161 -0.36 -15.70 -5.37
C LEU A 161 -1.38 -16.84 -5.49
N LEU A 162 -1.86 -17.41 -4.37
CA LEU A 162 -2.89 -18.46 -4.40
C LEU A 162 -4.27 -17.87 -4.67
N TRP A 163 -4.60 -17.93 -5.96
CA TRP A 163 -5.89 -17.72 -6.62
C TRP A 163 -7.12 -18.27 -5.87
N GLY A 164 -8.18 -17.45 -5.83
CA GLY A 164 -9.44 -17.78 -6.52
C GLY A 164 -10.22 -19.04 -6.11
N ARG A 165 -10.07 -19.61 -4.90
CA ARG A 165 -11.08 -20.57 -4.41
C ARG A 165 -12.29 -19.81 -3.86
N LYS A 166 -13.37 -19.79 -4.66
CA LYS A 166 -14.75 -19.56 -4.19
C LYS A 166 -14.92 -20.28 -2.85
N ARG A 167 -15.16 -19.53 -1.77
CA ARG A 167 -15.83 -20.09 -0.60
C ARG A 167 -17.27 -20.33 -1.02
N SER A 168 -17.58 -21.54 -1.46
CA SER A 168 -18.96 -22.02 -1.45
C SER A 168 -19.42 -22.02 0.00
N VAL A 169 -20.36 -21.14 0.31
CA VAL A 169 -21.12 -21.17 1.56
C VAL A 169 -21.94 -22.46 1.52
N PRO A 170 -21.84 -23.36 2.52
CA PRO A 170 -22.76 -24.48 2.62
C PRO A 170 -24.13 -23.91 2.98
N SER A 171 -25.12 -24.20 2.13
CA SER A 171 -26.55 -24.10 2.44
C SER A 171 -26.97 -25.12 3.48
#